data_AF-A0A6A4HT45-F1
#
_entry.id   AF-A0A6A4HT45-F1
#
_cell.length_a   1.000
_cell.length_b   1.000
_cell.length_c   1.000
_cell.angle_alpha   90.00
_cell.angle_beta   90.00
_cell.angle_gamma   90.00
#
_symmetry.space_group_name_H-M   'P 1'
#
loop_
_entity.id
_entity.type
_entity.pdbx_description
1 polymer ?
#
loop_
_entity_poly.entity_id
_entity_poly.type
_entity_poly.pdbx_seq_one_letter_code
_entity_poly.pdbx_strand_id
1 'polypeptide(L)'
;MSDRSNSLDKDTVTRLEKHLSQRPEKTDLVGRNILKDDKVSPALVAAKQKLERSQLEDKLGQALQQRPKPEELIKEGILLGEPTIIVYQHLLTV
;
A
#
# COMPACT_ATOMS: atom_id res chain seq x y z
N MET A 1 -20.74 -45.67 -27.62
CA MET A 1 -21.52 -44.42 -27.48
C MET A 1 -21.07 -43.80 -26.18
N SER A 2 -20.37 -42.65 -26.24
CA SER A 2 -19.80 -42.02 -25.06
C SER A 2 -20.87 -41.18 -24.37
N ASP A 3 -21.30 -41.61 -23.19
CA ASP A 3 -22.18 -40.82 -22.34
C ASP A 3 -21.46 -39.53 -21.94
N ARG A 4 -21.83 -38.44 -22.60
CA ARG A 4 -21.60 -37.10 -22.05
C ARG A 4 -22.50 -36.97 -20.84
N SER A 5 -22.00 -37.37 -19.66
CA SER A 5 -22.61 -37.06 -18.38
C SER A 5 -22.52 -35.55 -18.14
N ASN A 6 -23.40 -34.83 -18.82
CA ASN A 6 -23.69 -33.44 -18.54
C ASN A 6 -24.63 -33.40 -17.32
N SER A 7 -24.05 -33.38 -16.13
CA SER A 7 -24.75 -32.83 -14.97
C SER A 7 -23.70 -32.41 -13.98
N LEU A 8 -23.54 -31.09 -13.83
CA LEU A 8 -22.81 -30.51 -12.71
C LEU A 8 -23.31 -31.19 -11.42
N ASP A 9 -22.37 -31.62 -10.59
CA ASP A 9 -22.68 -32.27 -9.32
C ASP A 9 -23.50 -31.30 -8.43
N LYS A 10 -24.55 -31.77 -7.76
CA LYS A 10 -25.49 -30.89 -7.02
C LYS A 10 -24.80 -30.08 -5.94
N ASP A 11 -23.74 -30.63 -5.35
CA ASP A 11 -22.94 -29.96 -4.34
C ASP A 11 -22.13 -28.80 -4.95
N THR A 12 -21.67 -28.94 -6.20
CA THR A 12 -20.97 -27.86 -6.92
C THR A 12 -21.88 -26.69 -7.21
N VAL A 13 -23.14 -26.95 -7.59
CA VAL A 13 -24.16 -25.93 -7.83
C VAL A 13 -24.48 -25.18 -6.53
N THR A 14 -24.75 -25.92 -5.45
CA THR A 14 -25.07 -25.34 -4.14
C THR A 14 -23.93 -24.46 -3.59
N ARG A 15 -22.67 -24.90 -3.77
CA ARG A 15 -21.49 -24.10 -3.38
C ARG A 15 -21.38 -22.83 -4.23
N LEU A 16 -21.56 -22.93 -5.54
CA LEU A 16 -21.48 -21.79 -6.45
C LEU A 16 -22.52 -20.72 -6.09
N GLU A 17 -23.78 -21.11 -5.86
CA GLU A 17 -24.86 -20.21 -5.47
C GLU A 17 -24.54 -19.46 -4.16
N LYS A 18 -23.97 -20.17 -3.18
CA LYS A 18 -23.50 -19.55 -1.93
C LYS A 18 -22.39 -18.52 -2.19
N HIS A 19 -21.42 -18.81 -3.05
CA HIS A 19 -20.34 -17.87 -3.37
C HIS A 19 -20.82 -16.66 -4.18
N LEU A 20 -21.80 -16.85 -5.07
CA LEU A 20 -22.38 -15.76 -5.85
C LEU A 20 -23.19 -14.80 -4.98
N SER A 21 -23.95 -15.31 -4.01
CA SER A 21 -24.70 -14.46 -3.07
C SER A 21 -23.81 -13.65 -2.12
N GLN A 22 -22.58 -14.11 -1.87
CA GLN A 22 -21.58 -13.45 -1.03
C GLN A 22 -20.51 -12.71 -1.85
N ARG A 23 -20.73 -12.52 -3.15
CA ARG A 23 -19.74 -11.92 -4.04
C ARG A 23 -19.46 -10.47 -3.62
N PRO A 24 -18.20 -10.12 -3.25
CA PRO A 24 -17.86 -8.75 -2.88
C PRO A 24 -17.93 -7.80 -4.07
N GLU A 25 -18.19 -6.52 -3.79
CA GLU A 25 -18.19 -5.47 -4.79
C GLU A 25 -16.77 -5.14 -5.26
N LYS A 26 -16.66 -4.59 -6.48
CA LYS A 26 -15.35 -4.21 -7.06
C LYS A 26 -14.60 -3.24 -6.13
N THR A 27 -15.33 -2.28 -5.53
CA THR A 27 -14.79 -1.27 -4.61
C THR A 27 -14.17 -1.91 -3.36
N ASP A 28 -14.76 -2.98 -2.84
CA ASP A 28 -14.25 -3.68 -1.65
C ASP A 28 -12.93 -4.38 -1.97
N LEU A 29 -12.83 -4.98 -3.15
CA LEU A 29 -11.60 -5.61 -3.61
C LEU A 29 -10.48 -4.58 -3.84
N VAL A 30 -10.83 -3.40 -4.33
CA VAL A 30 -9.90 -2.27 -4.45
C VAL A 30 -9.45 -1.76 -3.08
N GLY A 31 -10.39 -1.54 -2.15
CA GLY A 31 -10.10 -1.08 -0.79
C GLY A 31 -9.22 -2.05 -0.01
N ARG A 32 -9.35 -3.36 -0.27
CA ARG A 32 -8.48 -4.40 0.29
C ARG A 32 -7.16 -4.59 -0.49
N ASN A 33 -6.91 -3.77 -1.51
CA ASN A 33 -5.72 -3.83 -2.37
C ASN A 33 -5.55 -5.17 -3.12
N ILE A 34 -6.66 -5.91 -3.30
CA ILE A 34 -6.72 -7.17 -4.06
C ILE A 34 -6.81 -6.87 -5.56
N LEU A 35 -7.71 -5.97 -5.94
CA LEU A 35 -7.84 -5.46 -7.30
C LEU A 35 -7.22 -4.06 -7.38
N LYS A 36 -6.55 -3.74 -8.49
CA LYS A 36 -6.10 -2.35 -8.71
C LYS A 36 -7.22 -1.53 -9.34
N ASP A 37 -7.37 -0.29 -8.91
CA ASP A 37 -8.36 0.63 -9.46
C ASP A 37 -7.90 1.27 -10.77
N ASP A 38 -7.66 0.41 -11.76
CA ASP A 38 -7.07 0.82 -13.01
C ASP A 38 -8.06 0.68 -14.17
N LYS A 39 -8.13 1.72 -15.01
CA LYS A 39 -8.86 1.72 -16.28
C LYS A 39 -8.13 0.95 -17.39
N VAL A 40 -7.05 0.25 -17.04
CA VAL A 40 -6.15 -0.41 -17.98
C VAL A 40 -6.62 -1.83 -18.23
N SER A 41 -6.42 -2.34 -19.46
CA SER A 41 -6.77 -3.72 -19.82
C SER A 41 -6.15 -4.73 -18.84
N PRO A 42 -6.87 -5.81 -18.45
CA PRO A 42 -6.38 -6.82 -17.51
C PRO A 42 -5.01 -7.41 -17.87
N ALA A 43 -4.71 -7.53 -19.16
CA ALA A 43 -3.43 -8.06 -19.64
C ALA A 43 -2.23 -7.14 -19.34
N LEU A 44 -2.46 -5.82 -19.22
CA LEU A 44 -1.39 -4.83 -19.02
C LEU A 44 -1.22 -4.40 -17.55
N VAL A 45 -2.15 -4.77 -16.65
CA VAL A 45 -2.09 -4.38 -15.24
C VAL A 45 -0.77 -4.80 -14.59
N ALA A 46 -0.31 -6.03 -14.86
CA ALA A 46 0.95 -6.54 -14.30
C ALA A 46 2.17 -5.76 -14.79
N ALA A 47 2.23 -5.44 -16.08
CA ALA A 47 3.32 -4.66 -16.67
C ALA A 47 3.36 -3.23 -16.11
N LYS A 48 2.19 -2.59 -15.99
CA LYS A 48 2.05 -1.27 -15.39
C LYS A 48 2.55 -1.25 -13.95
N GLN A 49 2.10 -2.19 -13.11
CA GLN A 49 2.54 -2.27 -11.71
C GLN A 49 4.06 -2.43 -11.58
N LYS A 50 4.66 -3.26 -12.43
CA LYS A 50 6.11 -3.45 -12.44
C LYS A 50 6.83 -2.14 -12.78
N LEU A 51 6.33 -1.39 -13.75
CA LEU A 51 6.88 -0.09 -14.13
C LEU A 51 6.72 0.94 -12.99
N GLU A 52 5.53 1.06 -12.42
CA GLU A 52 5.27 1.99 -11.31
C GLU A 52 6.17 1.71 -10.12
N ARG A 53 6.37 0.42 -9.79
CA ARG A 53 7.29 0.02 -8.74
C ARG A 53 8.73 0.42 -9.04
N SER A 54 9.23 0.15 -10.25
CA SER A 54 10.58 0.53 -10.65
C SER A 54 10.78 2.04 -10.56
N GLN A 55 9.83 2.82 -11.07
CA GLN A 55 9.89 4.28 -10.99
C GLN A 55 9.90 4.79 -9.55
N LEU A 56 9.13 4.14 -8.66
CA LEU A 56 9.11 4.49 -7.25
C LEU A 56 10.43 4.14 -6.55
N GLU A 57 11.01 2.99 -6.86
CA GLU A 57 12.32 2.57 -6.36
C GLU A 57 13.42 3.56 -6.78
N ASP A 58 13.43 3.98 -8.05
CA ASP A 58 14.39 4.96 -8.57
C ASP A 58 14.25 6.32 -7.89
N LYS A 59 13.00 6.83 -7.78
CA LYS A 59 12.71 8.10 -7.11
C LYS A 59 13.10 8.07 -5.63
N LEU A 60 12.79 6.97 -4.95
CA LEU A 60 13.16 6.78 -3.54
C LEU A 60 14.67 6.73 -3.38
N GLY A 61 15.38 6.02 -4.28
CA GLY A 61 16.84 5.97 -4.29
C GLY A 61 17.47 7.36 -4.39
N GLN A 62 16.98 8.20 -5.29
CA GLN A 62 17.46 9.58 -5.43
C GLN A 62 17.18 10.42 -4.17
N ALA A 63 15.97 10.33 -3.61
CA ALA A 63 15.61 11.05 -2.39
C ALA A 63 16.45 10.63 -1.17
N LEU A 64 16.79 9.34 -1.08
CA LEU A 64 17.65 8.82 -0.02
C LEU A 64 19.11 9.26 -0.17
N GLN A 65 19.62 9.41 -1.40
CA GLN A 65 20.97 9.95 -1.63
C GLN A 65 21.10 11.41 -1.19
N GLN A 66 20.04 12.19 -1.36
CA GLN A 66 19.96 13.59 -0.94
C GLN A 66 19.47 13.76 0.50
N ARG A 67 19.42 12.68 1.29
CA ARG A 67 18.90 12.73 2.66
C ARG A 67 19.75 13.68 3.51
N PRO A 68 19.17 14.79 4.03
CA PRO A 68 19.93 15.75 4.82
C PRO A 68 20.40 15.13 6.13
N LYS A 69 21.57 15.58 6.59
CA LYS A 69 22.13 15.11 7.85
C LYS A 69 21.36 15.69 9.05
N PRO A 70 21.37 15.03 10.21
CA PRO A 70 20.76 15.57 11.42
C PRO A 70 21.26 16.99 11.77
N GLU A 71 22.55 17.26 11.55
CA GLU A 71 23.18 18.56 11.75
C GLU A 71 22.54 19.68 10.90
N GLU A 72 22.23 19.39 9.64
CA GLU A 72 21.56 20.32 8.72
C GLU A 72 20.13 20.59 9.19
N LEU A 73 19.42 19.55 9.62
CA LEU A 73 18.07 19.66 10.16
C LEU A 73 18.02 20.45 11.49
N ILE A 74 19.08 20.39 12.31
CA ILE A 74 19.22 21.23 13.52
C ILE A 74 19.43 22.69 13.12
N LYS A 75 20.28 22.95 12.13
CA LYS A 75 20.54 24.31 11.63
C LYS A 75 19.28 24.94 11.02
N GLU A 76 18.45 24.15 10.35
CA GLU A 76 17.16 24.58 9.81
C GLU A 76 16.05 24.68 10.88
N GLY A 77 16.34 24.33 12.13
CA GLY A 77 15.38 24.40 13.24
C GLY A 77 14.28 23.33 13.20
N ILE A 78 14.43 22.30 12.36
CA ILE A 78 13.50 21.18 12.23
C ILE A 78 13.74 20.15 13.35
N LEU A 79 15.01 19.89 13.67
CA LEU A 79 15.41 19.06 14.81
C LEU A 79 15.91 19.95 15.96
N LEU A 80 15.55 19.60 17.19
CA LEU A 80 16.12 20.21 18.39
C LEU A 80 17.49 19.55 18.65
N GLY A 81 18.57 20.32 18.52
CA GLY A 81 19.93 19.86 18.78
C GLY A 81 20.19 19.74 20.27
N GLU A 82 20.28 18.50 20.75
CA GLU A 82 20.32 18.09 22.16
C GLU A 82 19.12 18.55 23.01
N PRO A 83 18.65 17.74 23.97
CA PRO A 83 17.83 18.27 25.04
C PRO A 83 18.77 19.13 25.90
N THR A 84 18.93 20.41 25.57
CA THR A 84 19.27 21.39 26.61
C THR A 84 18.17 21.26 27.63
N ILE A 85 18.51 20.55 28.71
CA ILE A 85 17.66 20.27 29.84
C ILE A 85 16.96 21.58 30.18
N ILE A 86 15.63 21.61 30.04
CA ILE A 86 14.78 22.77 30.32
C ILE A 86 14.63 22.93 31.84
N VAL A 87 15.72 22.73 32.57
CA VAL A 87 15.88 22.99 34.00
C VAL A 87 17.15 23.86 34.03
N TYR A 88 17.02 25.19 34.04
CA TYR A 88 17.35 26.01 35.22
C TYR A 88 17.13 27.51 34.94
N GLN A 89 16.10 27.93 34.18
CA GLN A 89 15.86 29.37 33.92
C GLN A 89 14.72 30.00 34.75
N HIS A 90 14.19 29.31 35.77
CA HIS A 90 13.12 29.86 36.62
C HIS A 90 13.39 29.82 38.14
N LEU A 91 14.63 29.60 38.59
CA LEU A 91 14.96 29.53 40.02
C LEU A 91 15.95 30.61 40.49
N LEU A 92 15.94 31.81 39.91
CA LEU A 92 16.76 32.95 40.39
C LEU A 92 16.04 34.31 40.28
N THR A 93 14.77 34.37 40.71
CA THR A 93 14.12 35.65 41.01
C THR A 93 13.11 35.49 42.16
N VAL A 94 13.63 35.52 43.39
CA VAL A 94 12.97 36.13 44.57
C VAL A 94 14.07 36.83 45.36
#